data_AF-A0A356VXQ2-F1
#
_entry.id   AF-A0A356VXQ2-F1
#
_cell.length_a   1.000
_cell.length_b   1.000
_cell.length_c   1.000
_cell.angle_alpha   90.00
_cell.angle_beta   90.00
_cell.angle_gamma   90.00
#
_symmetry.space_group_name_H-M   'P 1'
#
loop_
_entity.id
_entity.type
_entity.pdbx_description
1 polymer ?
#
loop_
_entity_poly.entity_id
_entity_poly.type
_entity_poly.pdbx_seq_one_letter_code
_entity_poly.pdbx_strand_id
1 'polypeptide(L)' 'MFNKIGIFGKYKSDQSWEKIAHLVAYFKQKDKQVFLDQDSCKNFPVGKQGVDIL' A
#
# COMPACT_ATOMS: atom_id res chain seq x y z
N MET A 1 7.60 -15.66 -10.70
CA MET A 1 7.52 -14.99 -9.38
C MET A 1 6.91 -13.61 -9.61
N PHE A 2 5.87 -13.23 -8.87
CA PHE A 2 5.16 -11.97 -9.11
C PHE A 2 6.01 -10.75 -8.70
N ASN A 3 6.05 -9.71 -9.55
CA ASN A 3 6.78 -8.45 -9.28
C ASN A 3 5.86 -7.28 -8.93
N LYS A 4 4.56 -7.44 -9.15
CA LYS A 4 3.53 -6.46 -8.85
C LYS A 4 2.61 -7.03 -7.78
N ILE A 5 2.36 -6.25 -6.73
CA ILE A 5 1.48 -6.60 -5.62
C ILE A 5 0.37 -5.56 -5.57
N GLY A 6 -0.89 -5.99 -5.71
CA GLY A 6 -2.06 -5.15 -5.44
C GLY A 6 -2.53 -5.37 -4.02
N ILE A 7 -2.70 -4.28 -3.27
CA ILE A 7 -3.26 -4.29 -1.92
C ILE A 7 -4.65 -3.66 -2.00
N PHE A 8 -5.67 -4.40 -1.57
CA PHE A 8 -7.07 -4.00 -1.62
C PHE A 8 -7.71 -4.16 -0.24
N GLY A 9 -8.46 -3.16 0.23
CA GLY A 9 -9.18 -3.30 1.50
C GLY A 9 -10.09 -2.13 1.86
N LYS A 10 -11.18 -2.44 2.57
CA LYS A 10 -12.02 -1.44 3.24
C LYS A 10 -11.43 -1.09 4.59
N TYR A 11 -10.45 -0.19 4.60
CA TYR A 11 -9.77 0.24 5.81
C TYR A 11 -10.63 1.28 6.54
N LYS A 12 -11.33 0.83 7.60
CA LYS A 12 -12.27 1.67 8.38
C LYS A 12 -11.65 2.28 9.64
N SER A 13 -10.37 2.02 9.95
CA SER A 13 -9.75 2.42 11.22
C SER A 13 -8.26 2.71 11.09
N ASP A 14 -7.76 3.59 11.97
CA ASP A 14 -6.38 4.06 11.93
C ASP A 14 -5.32 2.96 12.14
N GLN A 15 -5.64 1.95 12.97
CA GLN A 15 -4.78 0.77 13.18
C GLN A 15 -4.61 -0.11 11.94
N SER A 16 -5.47 0.03 10.93
CA SER A 16 -5.31 -0.69 9.67
C SER A 16 -4.17 -0.10 8.83
N TRP A 17 -3.83 1.19 9.03
CA TRP A 17 -2.85 1.90 8.22
C TRP A 17 -1.41 1.54 8.56
N GLU A 18 -1.08 1.41 9.85
CA GLU A 18 0.26 0.97 10.26
C GLU A 18 0.59 -0.40 9.67
N LYS A 19 -0.40 -1.31 9.65
CA LYS A 19 -0.25 -2.64 9.04
C LYS A 19 0.02 -2.57 7.54
N ILE A 20 -0.67 -1.69 6.81
CA ILE A 20 -0.43 -1.50 5.36
C ILE A 20 0.95 -0.88 5.12
N ALA A 21 1.34 0.12 5.89
CA ALA A 21 2.65 0.75 5.77
C ALA A 21 3.79 -0.27 6.00
N HIS A 22 3.65 -1.13 7.01
CA HIS A 22 4.57 -2.24 7.24
C HIS A 22 4.58 -3.24 6.06
N LEU A 23 3.42 -3.54 5.49
CA LEU A 23 3.31 -4.44 4.34
C LEU A 23 3.99 -3.86 3.09
N VAL A 24 3.73 -2.59 2.80
CA VAL A 24 4.36 -1.84 1.71
C VAL A 24 5.87 -1.82 1.89
N ALA A 25 6.36 -1.49 3.09
CA ALA A 25 7.79 -1.47 3.39
C ALA A 25 8.44 -2.84 3.19
N TYR A 26 7.79 -3.91 3.65
CA TYR A 26 8.26 -5.28 3.46
C TYR A 26 8.41 -5.65 1.97
N PHE A 27 7.42 -5.30 1.15
CA PHE A 27 7.47 -5.59 -0.28
C PHE A 27 8.50 -4.73 -1.02
N LYS A 28 8.69 -3.48 -0.63
CA LYS A 28 9.75 -2.63 -1.17
C LYS A 28 11.15 -3.16 -0.88
N GLN A 29 11.40 -3.67 0.33
CA GLN A 29 12.69 -4.32 0.65
C GLN A 29 12.97 -5.57 -0.20
N LYS A 30 11.95 -6.13 -0.85
CA LYS A 30 12.05 -7.26 -1.77
C LYS A 30 12.02 -6.86 -3.25
N ASP A 31 12.23 -5.58 -3.55
CA ASP A 31 12.21 -5.03 -4.90
C ASP A 31 10.88 -5.32 -5.63
N LYS A 32 9.77 -5.20 -4.90
CA LYS A 32 8.42 -5.39 -5.45
C LYS A 32 7.73 -4.05 -5.63
N GLN A 33 7.01 -3.94 -6.75
CA GLN A 33 6.15 -2.79 -7.02
C GLN A 33 4.80 -3.02 -6.33
N VAL A 34 4.38 -2.06 -5.52
CA VAL A 34 3.15 -2.12 -4.75
C VAL A 34 2.16 -1.11 -5.29
N PHE A 35 0.93 -1.57 -5.49
CA PHE A 35 -0.18 -0.77 -5.93
C PHE A 35 -1.28 -0.77 -4.88
N LEU A 36 -1.83 0.40 -4.59
CA LEU A 36 -3.01 0.57 -3.74
C LEU A 36 -4.19 0.99 -4.60
N ASP A 37 -5.38 0.48 -4.29
CA ASP A 37 -6.61 0.97 -4.92
C ASP A 37 -6.93 2.42 -4.50
N GLN A 38 -7.66 3.11 -5.37
CA GLN A 38 -7.99 4.52 -5.19
C GLN A 38 -8.75 4.82 -3.89
N ASP A 39 -9.59 3.90 -3.40
CA ASP A 39 -10.29 4.06 -2.12
C ASP A 39 -9.34 3.90 -0.93
N SER A 40 -8.37 2.99 -1.03
CA SER A 40 -7.26 2.89 -0.07
C SER A 40 -6.38 4.15 -0.06
N CYS A 41 -6.24 4.83 -1.20
CA CYS A 41 -5.50 6.08 -1.32
C CYS A 41 -6.23 7.32 -0.80
N LYS A 42 -7.56 7.33 -0.70
CA LYS A 42 -8.30 8.52 -0.20
C LYS A 42 -7.92 8.93 1.22
N ASN A 43 -7.56 7.96 2.05
CA ASN A 43 -7.14 8.17 3.44
C ASN A 43 -5.61 8.10 3.61
N PHE A 44 -4.86 7.99 2.51
CA PHE A 44 -3.42 7.80 2.52
C PHE A 44 -2.74 8.95 1.77
N PRO A 45 -1.80 9.70 2.36
CA PRO A 45 -1.02 10.68 1.63
C PRO A 45 -0.04 9.94 0.71
N VAL A 46 -0.52 9.58 -0.48
CA VAL A 46 0.17 8.78 -1.51
C VAL A 46 1.57 9.33 -1.82
N GLY A 47 1.75 10.64 -1.67
CA GLY A 47 3.03 11.33 -1.87
C GLY A 47 4.13 11.03 -0.84
N LYS A 48 3.87 10.42 0.32
CA LYS A 48 4.89 10.21 1.37
C LYS A 48 5.58 8.86 1.36
N GLN A 49 5.04 7.83 0.68
CA GLN A 49 5.58 6.47 0.78
C GLN A 49 5.92 5.82 -0.57
N GLY A 50 5.84 6.55 -1.69
CA GLY A 50 6.24 6.07 -3.02
C GLY A 50 5.46 4.83 -3.46
N VAL A 51 4.14 4.85 -3.26
CA VAL A 51 3.22 3.80 -3.68
C VAL A 51 2.50 4.28 -4.94
N ASP A 52 2.37 3.41 -5.93
CA ASP A 52 1.61 3.70 -7.15
C ASP A 52 0.12 3.44 -6.91
N ILE A 53 -0.75 4.26 -7.50
CA ILE A 53 -2.20 4.05 -7.45
C ILE A 53 -2.58 3.14 -8.62
N LEU A 54 -3.39 2.11 -8.35
CA LEU A 54 -3.96 1.24 -9.39
C LEU A 54 -5.24 1.85 -9.98
#